data_AF-A0A6V7IU54-F1
#
_entry.id   AF-A0A6V7IU54-F1
#
_cell.length_a   1.000
_cell.length_b   1.000
_cell.length_c   1.000
_cell.angle_alpha   90.00
_cell.angle_beta   90.00
_cell.angle_gamma   90.00
#
_symmetry.space_group_name_H-M   'P 1'
#
loop_
_entity.id
_entity.type
_entity.pdbx_description
1 polymer ?
#
loop_
_entity_poly.entity_id
_entity_poly.type
_entity_poly.pdbx_seq_one_letter_code
_entity_poly.pdbx_strand_id
1 'polypeptide(L)'
;TPISSPGCEYQFGLYPDSDTCSTSYVKCIHGVPHQEACTPGLAWDDKSHSCVWPDQLIPFCNPEAVVGFKCPTKVPKHTAAAKFWPFP
;
A
#
# COMPACT_ATOMS: atom_id res chain seq x y z
N THR A 1 17.57 27.57 1.15
CA THR A 1 17.90 26.30 1.84
C THR A 1 16.60 25.58 2.13
N PRO A 2 16.55 24.24 2.05
CA PRO A 2 15.37 23.50 2.49
C PRO A 2 15.11 23.77 3.97
N ILE A 3 13.84 24.02 4.33
CA ILE A 3 13.41 24.22 5.72
C ILE A 3 12.78 22.90 6.19
N SER A 4 13.35 22.34 7.25
CA SER A 4 12.85 21.13 7.91
C SER A 4 12.07 21.48 9.16
N SER A 5 11.11 20.63 9.53
CA SER A 5 10.33 20.69 10.77
C SER A 5 10.18 19.28 11.36
N PRO A 6 9.78 19.13 12.63
CA PRO A 6 9.54 17.81 13.21
C PRO A 6 8.52 17.01 12.40
N GLY A 7 8.92 15.85 11.90
CA GLY A 7 8.08 14.96 11.07
C GLY A 7 8.05 15.28 9.57
N CYS A 8 8.72 16.35 9.12
CA CYS A 8 8.82 16.70 7.71
C CYS A 8 10.27 17.10 7.36
N GLU A 9 10.91 16.34 6.49
CA GLU A 9 12.24 16.70 5.99
C GLU A 9 12.20 18.03 5.22
N TYR A 10 11.12 18.25 4.46
CA TYR A 10 10.85 19.47 3.70
C TYR A 10 9.45 20.00 4.00
N GLN A 11 9.24 21.31 3.82
CA GLN A 11 7.92 21.93 4.02
C GLN A 11 6.80 21.32 3.16
N PHE A 12 7.15 20.72 2.02
CA PHE A 12 6.22 20.04 1.12
C PHE A 12 6.83 18.72 0.65
N GLY A 13 6.06 17.65 0.73
CA GLY A 13 6.51 16.32 0.31
C GLY A 13 5.53 15.23 0.73
N LEU A 14 5.72 14.05 0.16
CA LEU A 14 5.04 12.82 0.53
C LEU A 14 6.08 11.84 1.07
N TYR A 15 5.82 11.29 2.25
CA TYR A 15 6.77 10.49 3.02
C TYR A 15 6.11 9.19 3.47
N PRO A 16 6.89 8.12 3.69
CA PRO A 16 6.37 6.88 4.23
C PRO A 16 5.95 7.10 5.69
N ASP A 17 4.82 6.49 6.05
CA ASP A 17 4.33 6.44 7.44
C ASP A 17 5.05 5.36 8.28
N SER A 18 5.61 4.35 7.60
CA SER A 18 6.36 3.26 8.20
C SER A 18 7.45 2.78 7.24
N ASP A 19 8.52 2.20 7.79
CA ASP A 19 9.57 1.49 7.04
C ASP A 19 9.05 0.15 6.45
N THR A 20 7.84 -0.27 6.84
CA THR A 20 7.16 -1.48 6.35
C THR A 20 5.98 -1.15 5.46
N CYS A 21 5.40 -2.17 4.82
CA CYS A 21 4.17 -1.96 4.06
C CYS A 21 3.10 -1.27 4.91
N SER A 22 2.63 -0.14 4.39
CA SER A 22 1.65 0.74 5.02
C SER A 22 0.55 1.07 4.02
N THR A 23 -0.66 1.26 4.52
CA THR A 23 -1.82 1.72 3.74
C THR A 23 -2.07 3.21 3.94
N SER A 24 -1.05 3.92 4.41
CA SER A 24 -1.04 5.33 4.77
C SER A 24 0.31 5.93 4.46
N TYR A 25 0.33 7.25 4.26
CA TYR A 25 1.53 8.04 4.02
C TYR A 25 1.41 9.38 4.71
N VAL A 26 2.53 10.09 4.87
CA VAL A 26 2.56 11.43 5.47
C VAL A 26 2.69 12.46 4.38
N LYS A 27 1.74 13.38 4.31
CA LYS A 27 1.75 14.56 3.44
C LYS A 27 2.13 15.79 4.24
N CYS A 28 3.24 16.42 3.88
CA CYS A 28 3.68 17.65 4.52
C CYS A 28 3.14 18.87 3.77
N ILE A 29 2.53 19.81 4.51
CA ILE A 29 2.03 21.08 3.98
C ILE A 29 2.54 22.19 4.90
N HIS A 30 3.36 23.10 4.39
CA HIS A 30 4.01 24.15 5.19
C HIS A 30 4.78 23.60 6.42
N GLY A 31 5.36 22.39 6.31
CA GLY A 31 6.08 21.73 7.41
C GLY A 31 5.18 21.09 8.46
N VAL A 32 3.87 21.01 8.23
CA VAL A 32 2.93 20.28 9.09
C VAL A 32 2.70 18.89 8.48
N PRO A 33 3.00 17.80 9.21
CA PRO A 33 2.74 16.44 8.74
C PRO A 33 1.26 16.09 8.87
N HIS A 34 0.66 15.59 7.80
CA HIS A 34 -0.70 15.08 7.77
C HIS A 34 -0.67 13.61 7.35
N GLN A 35 -1.20 12.72 8.20
CA GLN A 35 -1.33 11.31 7.84
C GLN A 35 -2.53 11.14 6.92
N GLU A 36 -2.29 10.64 5.72
CA GLU A 36 -3.28 10.41 4.68
C GLU A 36 -3.39 8.91 4.42
N ALA A 37 -4.62 8.41 4.29
CA ALA A 37 -4.85 7.02 3.94
C ALA A 37 -4.81 6.83 2.41
N CYS A 38 -4.23 5.71 1.98
CA CYS A 38 -4.42 5.24 0.62
C CYS A 38 -5.89 4.82 0.40
N THR A 39 -6.33 4.83 -0.87
CA THR A 39 -7.61 4.22 -1.25
C THR A 39 -7.63 2.76 -0.75
N PRO A 40 -8.76 2.27 -0.20
CA PRO A 40 -8.84 0.90 0.30
C PRO A 40 -8.37 -0.14 -0.72
N GLY A 41 -7.48 -1.04 -0.29
CA GLY A 41 -6.87 -2.06 -1.13
C GLY A 41 -5.54 -1.66 -1.79
N LEU A 42 -5.08 -0.42 -1.60
CA LEU A 42 -3.76 0.04 -2.07
C LEU A 42 -2.77 0.18 -0.90
N ALA A 43 -1.49 0.11 -1.23
CA ALA A 43 -0.37 0.29 -0.32
C ALA A 43 0.56 1.41 -0.80
N TRP A 44 1.20 2.11 0.14
CA TRP A 44 2.16 3.16 -0.17
C TRP A 44 3.44 2.58 -0.79
N ASP A 45 3.87 3.16 -1.91
CA ASP A 45 5.18 2.94 -2.50
C ASP A 45 6.03 4.19 -2.39
N ASP A 46 7.08 4.11 -1.57
CA ASP A 46 8.02 5.21 -1.36
C ASP A 46 8.80 5.57 -2.64
N LYS A 47 9.03 4.59 -3.54
CA LYS A 47 9.82 4.83 -4.76
C LYS A 47 9.07 5.69 -5.78
N SER A 48 7.77 5.44 -5.95
CA SER A 48 6.91 6.22 -6.85
C SER A 48 6.20 7.39 -6.16
N HIS A 49 6.34 7.51 -4.83
CA HIS A 49 5.57 8.42 -3.99
C HIS A 49 4.06 8.34 -4.28
N SER A 50 3.53 7.11 -4.38
CA SER A 50 2.13 6.88 -4.73
C SER A 50 1.54 5.64 -4.07
N CYS A 51 0.21 5.57 -3.99
CA CYS A 51 -0.48 4.36 -3.56
C CYS A 51 -0.65 3.40 -4.75
N VAL A 52 -0.07 2.21 -4.65
CA VAL A 52 -0.07 1.19 -5.71
C VAL A 52 -0.74 -0.10 -5.23
N TRP A 53 -0.97 -1.03 -6.16
CA TRP A 53 -1.43 -2.36 -5.82
C TRP A 53 -0.35 -3.10 -5.02
N PRO A 54 -0.69 -3.75 -3.89
CA PRO A 54 0.31 -4.36 -3.00
C PRO A 54 1.10 -5.50 -3.66
N ASP A 55 0.56 -6.11 -4.73
CA ASP A 55 1.27 -7.12 -5.54
C ASP A 55 2.54 -6.56 -6.20
N GLN A 56 2.56 -5.26 -6.51
CA GLN A 56 3.72 -4.58 -7.10
C GLN A 56 4.86 -4.37 -6.09
N LEU A 57 4.56 -4.53 -4.79
CA LEU A 57 5.49 -4.34 -3.69
C LEU A 57 6.01 -5.66 -3.12
N ILE A 58 5.69 -6.81 -3.73
CA ILE A 58 6.23 -8.10 -3.33
C ILE A 58 7.77 -8.09 -3.51
N PRO A 59 8.56 -8.58 -2.53
CA PRO A 59 8.16 -9.32 -1.32
C PRO A 59 7.94 -8.46 -0.07
N PHE A 60 8.00 -7.12 -0.16
CA PHE A 60 7.97 -6.20 0.98
C PHE A 60 6.57 -5.95 1.54
N CYS A 61 5.53 -6.15 0.72
CA CYS A 61 4.14 -6.06 1.16
C CYS A 61 3.41 -7.39 0.98
N ASN A 62 2.54 -7.72 1.95
CA ASN A 62 1.61 -8.84 1.84
C ASN A 62 0.26 -8.36 1.29
N PRO A 63 -0.10 -8.71 0.04
CA PRO A 63 -1.37 -8.30 -0.58
C PRO A 63 -2.59 -8.77 0.21
N GLU A 64 -2.59 -10.01 0.70
CA GLU A 64 -3.73 -10.59 1.43
C GLU A 64 -4.07 -9.80 2.70
N ALA A 65 -3.05 -9.25 3.36
CA ALA A 65 -3.23 -8.43 4.56
C ALA A 65 -3.80 -7.05 4.24
N VAL A 66 -3.42 -6.46 3.10
CA VAL A 66 -3.92 -5.15 2.66
C VAL A 66 -5.35 -5.23 2.14
N VAL A 67 -5.66 -6.26 1.34
CA VAL A 67 -7.00 -6.42 0.75
C VAL A 67 -7.98 -7.15 1.67
N GLY A 68 -7.50 -7.83 2.71
CA GLY A 68 -8.32 -8.66 3.59
C GLY A 68 -8.92 -9.90 2.91
N PHE A 69 -8.44 -10.23 1.72
CA PHE A 69 -8.86 -11.40 0.94
C PHE A 69 -7.70 -12.38 0.80
N LYS A 70 -7.96 -13.63 1.16
CA LYS A 70 -7.02 -14.73 0.99
C LYS A 70 -7.48 -15.63 -0.15
N CYS A 71 -6.58 -15.91 -1.08
CA CYS A 71 -6.88 -16.81 -2.19
C CYS A 71 -7.21 -18.22 -1.66
N PRO A 72 -8.32 -18.84 -2.11
CA PRO A 72 -8.68 -20.18 -1.68
C PRO A 72 -7.69 -21.20 -2.24
N THR A 73 -7.12 -22.04 -1.37
CA THR A 73 -6.18 -23.11 -1.78
C THR A 73 -6.87 -24.32 -2.41
N LYS A 74 -8.21 -24.39 -2.31
CA LYS A 74 -9.05 -25.43 -2.89
C LYS A 74 -10.33 -24.80 -3.41
N VAL A 75 -10.67 -25.09 -4.66
CA VAL A 75 -11.91 -24.59 -5.26
C VAL A 75 -12.99 -25.66 -5.17
N PRO A 76 -14.21 -25.34 -4.70
CA PRO A 76 -15.29 -26.32 -4.63
C PRO A 76 -15.69 -26.82 -6.03
N LYS A 77 -15.76 -28.14 -6.21
CA LYS A 77 -15.92 -28.81 -7.52
C LYS A 77 -17.11 -28.36 -8.38
N HIS A 78 -18.15 -27.77 -7.77
CA HIS A 78 -19.38 -27.36 -8.45
C HIS A 78 -19.49 -25.84 -8.63
N THR A 79 -18.37 -25.11 -8.54
CA THR A 79 -18.34 -23.65 -8.75
C THR A 79 -17.79 -23.31 -10.14
N ALA A 80 -18.17 -22.14 -10.66
CA ALA A 80 -17.62 -21.64 -11.93
C ALA A 80 -16.08 -21.53 -11.89
N ALA A 81 -15.51 -21.19 -10.72
CA ALA A 81 -14.06 -21.13 -10.52
C ALA A 81 -13.37 -22.50 -10.68
N ALA A 82 -14.06 -23.62 -10.39
CA ALA A 82 -13.46 -24.96 -10.54
C ALA A 82 -13.13 -25.31 -11.99
N LYS A 83 -13.83 -24.68 -12.96
CA LYS A 83 -13.56 -24.84 -14.38
C LYS A 83 -12.18 -24.26 -14.79
N PHE A 84 -11.69 -23.27 -14.05
CA PHE A 84 -10.46 -22.52 -14.33
C PHE A 84 -9.39 -22.78 -13.25
N TRP A 85 -9.45 -23.94 -12.60
CA TRP A 85 -8.48 -24.35 -11.59
C TRP A 85 -7.49 -25.35 -12.20
N PRO A 86 -6.16 -25.25 -11.94
CA PRO A 86 -5.48 -24.35 -10.98
C PRO A 86 -5.18 -22.93 -11.50
N PHE A 87 -5.36 -22.68 -12.79
CA PHE A 87 -5.26 -21.39 -13.46
C PHE A 87 -6.26 -21.36 -14.64
N PRO A 88 -6.68 -20.17 -15.14
CA PRO A 88 -7.21 -20.09 -16.49
C PRO A 88 -6.19 -20.58 -17.54
#